data_AF-A0A3G8XK80-F1
#
_entry.id   AF-A0A3G8XK80-F1
#
_cell.length_a   1.000
_cell.length_b   1.000
_cell.length_c   1.000
_cell.angle_alpha   90.00
_cell.angle_beta   90.00
_cell.angle_gamma   90.00
#
_symmetry.space_group_name_H-M   'P 1'
#
loop_
_entity.id
_entity.type
_entity.pdbx_description
1 polymer ?
#
loop_
_entity_poly.entity_id
_entity_poly.type
_entity_poly.pdbx_seq_one_letter_code
_entity_poly.pdbx_strand_id
1 'polypeptide(L)'
;MSNLQKHLITKGESEVLSREYDTSNYAAINKIRPAAKPDSKTYTYELEVLQDYINLIRDGLEKQGVKNKGIKISLGKYPESGFTDRLDPKYKGYQTVFFTAVDLDDKSENESDKKKGSGGLPGLDFGQLCPP
;
A
#
# COMPACT_ATOMS: atom_id res chain seq x y z
N MET A 1 -16.84 -0.93 23.10
CA MET A 1 -16.42 -1.35 21.74
C MET A 1 -14.95 -1.69 21.75
N SER A 2 -14.56 -2.80 21.12
CA SER A 2 -13.15 -3.16 20.96
C SER A 2 -12.40 -2.13 20.10
N ASN A 3 -11.07 -2.12 20.16
CA ASN A 3 -10.27 -1.23 19.30
C ASN A 3 -10.59 -1.48 17.81
N LEU A 4 -10.67 -2.75 17.41
CA LEU A 4 -11.05 -3.15 16.05
C LEU A 4 -12.39 -2.55 15.61
N GLN A 5 -13.43 -2.62 16.46
CA GLN A 5 -14.76 -2.10 16.13
C GLN A 5 -14.78 -0.60 15.80
N LYS A 6 -13.84 0.18 16.36
CA LYS A 6 -13.72 1.61 16.06
C LYS A 6 -13.09 1.90 14.69
N HIS A 7 -12.44 0.92 14.08
CA HIS A 7 -11.73 1.03 12.81
C HIS A 7 -12.44 0.34 11.64
N LEU A 8 -13.56 -0.37 11.90
CA LEU A 8 -14.35 -1.00 10.84
C LEU A 8 -15.33 0.01 10.24
N ILE A 9 -15.42 0.02 8.91
CA ILE A 9 -16.48 0.70 8.17
C ILE A 9 -17.56 -0.29 7.76
N THR A 10 -18.78 0.19 7.60
CA THR A 10 -19.90 -0.57 7.06
C THR A 10 -19.80 -0.70 5.54
N LYS A 11 -20.56 -1.64 4.98
CA LYS A 11 -20.67 -1.81 3.53
C LYS A 11 -21.15 -0.51 2.85
N GLY A 12 -22.16 0.17 3.40
CA GLY A 12 -22.69 1.41 2.84
C GLY A 12 -21.66 2.54 2.82
N GLU A 13 -20.86 2.68 3.88
CA GLU A 13 -19.76 3.65 3.92
C GLU A 13 -18.69 3.33 2.86
N SER A 14 -18.33 2.05 2.70
CA SER A 14 -17.36 1.65 1.67
C SER A 14 -17.85 1.93 0.24
N GLU A 15 -19.16 1.76 -0.03
CA GLU A 15 -19.77 2.06 -1.33
C GLU A 15 -19.76 3.56 -1.64
N VAL A 16 -20.03 4.41 -0.64
CA VAL A 16 -19.95 5.87 -0.78
C VAL A 16 -18.52 6.28 -1.11
N LEU A 17 -17.53 5.80 -0.35
CA LEU A 17 -16.11 6.13 -0.59
C LEU A 17 -15.65 5.68 -1.99
N SER A 18 -16.02 4.47 -2.42
CA SER A 18 -15.69 3.98 -3.76
C SER A 18 -16.30 4.84 -4.86
N ARG A 19 -17.57 5.23 -4.72
CA ARG A 19 -18.28 6.03 -5.72
C ARG A 19 -17.65 7.42 -5.87
N GLU A 20 -17.34 8.08 -4.76
CA GLU A 20 -16.72 9.41 -4.77
C GLU A 20 -15.36 9.36 -5.47
N TYR A 21 -14.54 8.34 -5.23
CA TYR A 21 -13.26 8.16 -5.92
C TYR A 21 -13.44 7.91 -7.43
N ASP A 22 -14.40 7.06 -7.80
CA ASP A 22 -14.67 6.69 -9.20
C ASP A 22 -15.09 7.90 -10.04
N THR A 23 -15.96 8.75 -9.51
CA THR A 23 -16.51 9.91 -10.23
C THR A 23 -15.55 11.12 -10.26
N SER A 24 -14.56 11.15 -9.37
CA SER A 24 -13.59 12.25 -9.26
C SER A 24 -12.18 11.84 -9.71
N ASN A 25 -11.35 11.35 -8.79
CA ASN A 25 -9.94 11.04 -9.02
C ASN A 25 -9.73 10.03 -10.14
N TYR A 26 -10.45 8.91 -10.12
CA TYR A 26 -10.28 7.87 -11.13
C TYR A 26 -10.67 8.37 -12.51
N ALA A 27 -11.79 9.09 -12.62
CA ALA A 27 -12.21 9.72 -13.87
C ALA A 27 -11.18 10.75 -14.38
N ALA A 28 -10.63 11.58 -13.48
CA ALA A 28 -9.62 12.58 -13.85
C ALA A 28 -8.30 11.96 -14.33
N ILE A 29 -7.81 10.94 -13.62
CA ILE A 29 -6.58 10.20 -13.99
C ILE A 29 -6.77 9.53 -15.35
N ASN A 30 -7.91 8.88 -15.59
CA ASN A 30 -8.13 8.12 -16.82
C ASN A 30 -8.41 8.99 -18.05
N LYS A 31 -8.77 10.27 -17.90
CA LYS A 31 -8.88 11.21 -19.04
C LYS A 31 -7.57 11.38 -19.80
N ILE A 32 -6.43 11.27 -19.12
CA ILE A 32 -5.10 11.43 -19.72
C ILE A 32 -4.42 10.09 -20.06
N ARG A 33 -5.02 8.96 -19.66
CA ARG A 33 -4.47 7.63 -19.94
C ARG A 33 -5.04 7.06 -21.23
N PRO A 34 -4.29 6.20 -21.95
CA PRO A 34 -4.85 5.46 -23.07
C PRO A 34 -6.03 4.59 -22.63
N ALA A 35 -7.10 4.55 -23.42
CA ALA A 35 -8.30 3.76 -23.09
C ALA A 35 -8.00 2.26 -22.89
N ALA A 36 -6.98 1.73 -23.58
CA ALA A 36 -6.52 0.34 -23.41
C ALA A 36 -5.67 0.11 -22.14
N LYS A 37 -5.33 1.16 -21.39
CA LYS A 37 -4.49 1.11 -20.19
C LYS A 37 -5.03 2.03 -19.08
N PRO A 38 -6.28 1.82 -18.64
CA PRO A 38 -6.81 2.57 -17.51
C PRO A 38 -5.96 2.34 -16.25
N ASP A 39 -6.06 3.23 -15.28
CA ASP A 39 -5.32 3.09 -14.03
C ASP A 39 -5.89 1.99 -13.13
N SER A 40 -5.11 1.58 -12.13
CA SER A 40 -5.51 0.57 -11.15
C SER A 40 -6.31 1.20 -10.00
N LYS A 41 -7.54 0.71 -9.77
CA LYS A 41 -8.42 1.16 -8.67
C LYS A 41 -8.43 0.24 -7.45
N THR A 42 -8.03 -1.01 -7.62
CA THR A 42 -8.10 -2.04 -6.58
C THR A 42 -6.85 -2.89 -6.61
N TYR A 43 -6.38 -3.26 -5.42
CA TYR A 43 -5.19 -4.06 -5.19
C TYR A 43 -5.58 -5.19 -4.25
N THR A 44 -5.34 -6.43 -4.67
CA THR A 44 -5.72 -7.61 -3.89
C THR A 44 -4.47 -8.30 -3.38
N TYR A 45 -4.48 -8.63 -2.09
CA TYR A 45 -3.42 -9.40 -1.45
C TYR A 45 -3.99 -10.73 -0.99
N GLU A 46 -3.22 -11.80 -1.18
CA GLU A 46 -3.54 -13.09 -0.57
C GLU A 46 -3.51 -12.93 0.95
N LEU A 47 -4.57 -13.38 1.61
CA LEU A 47 -4.74 -13.18 3.04
C LEU A 47 -3.59 -13.79 3.84
N GLU A 48 -3.17 -15.01 3.47
CA GLU A 48 -2.07 -15.72 4.14
C GLU A 48 -0.72 -15.01 3.95
N VAL A 49 -0.44 -14.52 2.75
CA VAL A 49 0.79 -13.75 2.48
C VAL A 49 0.80 -12.44 3.28
N LEU A 50 -0.36 -11.76 3.36
CA LEU A 50 -0.48 -10.55 4.16
C LEU A 50 -0.30 -10.84 5.66
N GLN A 51 -0.84 -11.96 6.14
CA GLN A 51 -0.66 -12.39 7.53
C GLN A 51 0.80 -12.71 7.85
N ASP A 52 1.49 -13.44 6.98
CA ASP A 52 2.92 -13.74 7.11
C ASP A 52 3.77 -12.47 7.11
N TYR A 53 3.44 -11.50 6.25
CA TYR A 53 4.10 -10.21 6.26
C TYR A 53 3.85 -9.44 7.56
N ILE A 54 2.62 -9.41 8.07
CA ILE A 54 2.30 -8.78 9.37
C ILE A 54 3.11 -9.43 10.50
N ASN A 55 3.29 -10.76 10.49
CA ASN A 55 4.13 -11.47 11.46
C ASN A 55 5.60 -11.04 11.34
N LEU A 56 6.15 -11.02 10.11
CA LEU A 56 7.52 -10.60 9.84
C LEU A 56 7.80 -9.17 10.36
N ILE A 57 6.90 -8.24 10.10
CA ILE A 57 7.04 -6.84 10.55
C ILE A 57 6.95 -6.74 12.07
N ARG A 58 6.02 -7.48 12.68
CA ARG A 58 5.85 -7.51 14.14
C ARG A 58 7.12 -7.97 14.83
N ASP A 59 7.66 -9.11 14.41
CA ASP A 59 8.87 -9.72 14.98
C ASP A 59 10.09 -8.84 14.74
N GLY A 60 10.19 -8.25 13.54
CA GLY A 60 11.27 -7.34 13.17
C GLY A 60 11.32 -6.09 14.05
N LEU A 61 10.20 -5.41 14.20
CA LEU A 61 10.08 -4.20 15.03
C LEU A 61 10.21 -4.52 16.53
N GLU A 62 9.75 -5.70 16.97
CA GLU A 62 9.93 -6.13 18.36
C GLU A 62 11.40 -6.35 18.71
N LYS A 63 12.19 -6.96 17.82
CA LYS A 63 13.64 -7.09 17.98
C LYS A 63 14.37 -5.74 18.05
N GLN A 64 13.76 -4.69 17.49
CA GLN A 64 14.25 -3.32 17.54
C GLN A 64 13.77 -2.55 18.79
N GLY A 65 12.95 -3.17 19.65
CA GLY A 65 12.42 -2.52 20.87
C GLY A 65 11.22 -1.61 20.63
N VAL A 66 10.63 -1.63 19.43
CA VAL A 66 9.47 -0.81 19.07
C VAL A 66 8.20 -1.37 19.70
N LYS A 67 7.50 -0.55 20.46
CA LYS A 67 6.26 -0.88 21.17
C LYS A 67 5.05 -0.61 20.28
N ASN A 68 4.97 0.59 19.72
CA ASN A 68 3.88 0.98 18.82
C ASN A 68 4.28 0.72 17.37
N LYS A 69 3.78 -0.39 16.83
CA LYS A 69 4.11 -0.88 15.49
C LYS A 69 3.02 -0.49 14.51
N GLY A 70 3.40 -0.11 13.30
CA GLY A 70 2.44 0.16 12.23
C GLY A 70 2.89 -0.41 10.89
N ILE A 71 1.94 -0.40 9.96
CA ILE A 71 2.19 -0.63 8.53
C ILE A 71 1.77 0.63 7.79
N LYS A 72 2.68 1.18 6.98
CA LYS A 72 2.39 2.28 6.05
C LYS A 72 2.05 1.69 4.69
N ILE A 73 0.98 2.19 4.07
CA ILE A 73 0.62 1.91 2.67
C ILE A 73 1.10 3.10 1.85
N SER A 74 1.97 2.85 0.87
CA SER A 74 2.51 3.88 -0.03
C SER A 74 2.04 3.64 -1.45
N LEU A 75 1.80 4.72 -2.19
CA LEU A 75 1.52 4.66 -3.62
C LEU A 75 2.82 4.73 -4.41
N GLY A 76 2.90 3.96 -5.48
CA GLY A 76 4.04 3.92 -6.40
C GLY A 76 3.59 3.87 -7.85
N LYS A 77 4.54 3.92 -8.77
CA LYS A 77 4.30 3.77 -10.20
C LYS A 77 5.35 2.83 -10.77
N TYR A 78 4.91 1.84 -11.54
CA TYR A 78 5.83 0.98 -12.29
C TYR A 78 6.66 1.83 -13.26
N PRO A 79 7.98 1.60 -13.34
CA PRO A 79 8.87 2.47 -14.08
C PRO A 79 8.57 2.42 -15.58
N GLU A 80 8.93 3.50 -16.29
CA GLU A 80 8.77 3.53 -17.76
C GLU A 80 9.87 2.72 -18.47
N SER A 81 11.00 2.49 -17.80
CA SER A 81 12.16 1.72 -18.27
C SER A 81 13.02 1.30 -17.07
N GLY A 82 13.97 0.37 -17.26
CA GLY A 82 14.86 -0.06 -16.17
C GLY A 82 14.19 -1.00 -15.17
N PHE A 83 13.44 -1.97 -15.68
CA PHE A 83 12.82 -3.00 -14.85
C PHE A 83 13.88 -3.90 -14.23
N THR A 84 13.67 -4.27 -12.97
CA THR A 84 14.39 -5.37 -12.33
C THR A 84 13.62 -6.68 -12.57
N ASP A 85 14.27 -7.82 -12.40
CA ASP A 85 13.65 -9.14 -12.61
C ASP A 85 12.41 -9.40 -11.73
N ARG A 86 12.24 -8.63 -10.66
CA ARG A 86 11.08 -8.71 -9.77
C ARG A 86 9.89 -7.89 -10.24
N LEU A 87 10.06 -6.94 -11.15
CA LEU A 87 8.99 -6.09 -11.65
C LEU A 87 8.55 -6.56 -13.03
N ASP A 88 7.25 -6.85 -13.19
CA ASP A 88 6.71 -7.30 -14.47
C ASP A 88 6.55 -6.12 -15.46
N PRO A 89 7.27 -6.12 -16.61
CA PRO A 89 7.17 -5.07 -17.61
C PRO A 89 5.77 -4.84 -18.17
N LYS A 90 4.85 -5.80 -18.06
CA LYS A 90 3.46 -5.63 -18.51
C LYS A 90 2.72 -4.53 -17.76
N TYR A 91 3.13 -4.23 -16.53
CA TYR A 91 2.55 -3.18 -15.70
C TYR A 91 3.22 -1.82 -15.86
N LYS A 92 4.05 -1.63 -16.89
CA LYS A 92 4.66 -0.34 -17.21
C LYS A 92 3.66 0.82 -17.15
N GLY A 93 3.98 1.82 -16.33
CA GLY A 93 3.20 3.05 -16.17
C GLY A 93 1.93 2.92 -15.33
N TYR A 94 1.61 1.73 -14.80
CA TYR A 94 0.50 1.55 -13.88
C TYR A 94 0.88 2.02 -12.47
N GLN A 95 -0.11 2.57 -11.76
CA GLN A 95 0.02 2.80 -10.34
C GLN A 95 0.05 1.46 -9.58
N THR A 96 0.80 1.44 -8.49
CA THR A 96 0.87 0.33 -7.54
C THR A 96 0.73 0.84 -6.11
N VAL A 97 0.50 -0.06 -5.16
CA VAL A 97 0.63 0.21 -3.74
C VAL A 97 1.55 -0.83 -3.11
N PHE A 98 2.28 -0.44 -2.08
CA PHE A 98 3.16 -1.34 -1.34
C PHE A 98 3.14 -1.00 0.15
N PHE A 99 3.42 -2.01 0.97
CA PHE A 99 3.46 -1.88 2.42
C PHE A 99 4.89 -1.76 2.92
N THR A 100 5.09 -0.96 3.96
CA THR A 100 6.36 -0.86 4.69
C THR A 100 6.12 -0.80 6.19
N ALA A 101 7.03 -1.36 6.99
CA ALA A 101 7.03 -1.16 8.44
C ALA A 101 7.14 0.33 8.80
N VAL A 102 6.44 0.74 9.85
CA VAL A 102 6.64 2.04 10.49
C VAL A 102 6.74 1.87 12.00
N ASP A 103 7.75 2.52 12.58
CA ASP A 103 7.86 2.75 14.00
C ASP A 103 6.96 3.95 14.36
N LEU A 104 5.92 3.71 15.17
CA LEU A 104 5.00 4.75 15.63
C LEU A 104 5.42 5.35 16.98
N ASP A 105 6.46 4.81 17.63
CA ASP A 105 7.10 5.44 18.78
C ASP A 105 8.01 6.59 18.36
N ASP A 106 8.53 6.55 17.13
CA ASP A 106 9.33 7.63 16.54
C ASP A 106 8.49 8.89 16.29
N LYS A 107 8.77 9.92 17.08
CA LYS A 107 8.13 11.23 17.02
C LYS A 107 8.79 12.19 16.02
N SER A 108 9.79 11.73 15.25
CA SER A 108 10.40 12.56 14.21
C SER A 108 9.33 13.01 13.20
N GLU A 109 9.24 14.32 12.97
CA GLU A 109 8.25 14.88 12.02
C GLU A 109 8.70 14.73 10.56
N ASN A 110 9.98 14.37 10.33
CA ASN A 110 10.55 14.20 8.99
C ASN A 110 10.39 12.75 8.46
N GLU A 111 9.65 12.60 7.35
CA GLU A 111 9.49 11.33 6.61
C GLU A 111 10.82 10.70 6.16
N SER A 112 11.84 11.52 5.88
CA SER A 112 13.19 11.05 5.54
C SER A 112 13.92 10.40 6.72
N ASP A 113 13.62 10.82 7.95
CA ASP A 113 14.21 10.25 9.16
C ASP A 113 13.44 9.00 9.62
N LYS A 114 12.12 8.93 9.42
CA LYS A 114 11.32 7.70 9.64
C LYS A 114 11.75 6.52 8.78
N LYS A 115 12.30 6.77 7.58
CA LYS A 115 12.92 5.72 6.75
C LYS A 115 14.14 5.07 7.40
N LYS A 116 14.80 5.74 8.35
CA LYS A 116 15.89 5.14 9.15
C LYS A 116 15.34 4.29 10.31
N GLY A 117 14.17 4.61 10.85
CA GLY A 117 13.55 3.91 11.99
C GLY A 117 13.08 2.48 11.68
N SER A 118 12.73 2.17 10.43
CA SER A 118 12.44 0.79 9.98
C SER A 118 13.64 0.06 9.38
N GLY A 119 14.86 0.60 9.58
CA GLY A 119 16.10 0.38 8.83
C GLY A 119 16.51 -1.05 8.51
N GLY A 120 15.82 -1.67 7.54
CA GLY A 120 16.19 -2.96 6.96
C GLY A 120 15.03 -3.95 6.79
N LEU A 121 13.83 -3.66 7.29
CA LEU A 121 12.68 -4.56 7.06
C LEU A 121 12.22 -4.45 5.59
N PRO A 122 12.01 -5.59 4.91
CA PRO A 122 11.54 -5.58 3.53
C PRO A 122 10.14 -4.98 3.44
N GLY A 123 9.86 -4.29 2.34
CA GLY A 123 8.48 -3.94 1.98
C GLY A 123 7.78 -5.11 1.30
N LEU A 124 6.46 -5.15 1.41
CA LEU A 124 5.61 -6.03 0.62
C LEU A 124 5.03 -5.23 -0.54
N ASP A 125 5.54 -5.49 -1.74
CA ASP A 125 4.85 -5.20 -3.00
C ASP A 125 4.27 -6.53 -3.51
N PHE A 126 3.55 -6.53 -4.65
CA PHE A 126 2.93 -7.71 -5.27
C PHE A 126 1.54 -8.09 -4.74
N GLY A 127 0.72 -7.08 -4.44
CA GLY A 127 -0.71 -7.29 -4.63
C GLY A 127 -0.95 -7.66 -6.09
N GLN A 128 -1.92 -8.54 -6.36
CA GLN A 128 -2.46 -8.62 -7.71
C GLN A 128 -3.00 -7.23 -8.04
N LEU A 129 -2.30 -6.55 -8.94
CA LEU A 129 -2.89 -5.45 -9.67
C LEU A 129 -4.11 -6.07 -10.34
N CYS A 130 -5.27 -5.57 -9.97
CA CYS A 130 -6.48 -5.78 -10.73
C CYS A 130 -6.60 -4.56 -11.67
N PRO A 131 -5.76 -4.43 -12.73
CA PRO A 131 -6.17 -3.55 -13.80
C PRO A 131 -7.50 -4.12 -14.31
N PRO A 132 -8.52 -3.26 -14.53
CA PRO A 132 -9.76 -3.74 -15.11
C PRO A 132 -9.54 -4.34 -16.50
#